data_AF-X0Y297-F1
#
_entry.id   AF-X0Y297-F1
#
_cell.length_a   1.000
_cell.length_b   1.000
_cell.length_c   1.000
_cell.angle_alpha   90.00
_cell.angle_beta   90.00
_cell.angle_gamma   90.00
#
_symmetry.space_group_name_H-M   'P 1'
#
loop_
_entity.id
_entity.type
_entity.pdbx_description
1 polymer ?
#
loop_
_entity_poly.entity_id
_entity_poly.type
_entity_poly.pdbx_seq_one_letter_code
_entity_poly.pdbx_strand_id
1 'polypeptide(L)'
;IQERAMHRRKKYYLKSIDGVACVEVVKPMHNSEFCHSCTRLRVTSDGKLKPCLLRNGNLVDAVVHVRGRKDLKGLEKAFRRVVTLREPYWKDTEAK
;
A
#
# COMPACT_ATOMS: atom_id res chain seq x y z
N ILE A 1 -23.58 5.80 -3.44
CA ILE A 1 -22.11 5.97 -3.25
C ILE A 1 -21.57 4.61 -2.84
N GLN A 2 -20.48 4.15 -3.44
CA GLN A 2 -19.84 2.88 -3.10
C GLN A 2 -18.42 3.14 -2.61
N GLU A 3 -17.98 2.49 -1.53
CA GLU A 3 -16.61 2.60 -1.02
C GLU A 3 -15.83 1.31 -1.27
N ARG A 4 -14.59 1.43 -1.75
CA ARG A 4 -13.70 0.28 -1.95
C ARG A 4 -12.90 -0.01 -0.69
N ALA A 5 -12.72 -1.30 -0.37
CA ALA A 5 -11.82 -1.73 0.70
C ALA A 5 -10.39 -1.17 0.54
N MET A 6 -9.86 -1.17 -0.68
CA MET A 6 -8.52 -0.61 -0.95
C MET A 6 -8.54 0.92 -0.98
N HIS A 7 -7.78 1.51 -0.06
CA HIS A 7 -7.62 2.95 0.15
C HIS A 7 -8.92 3.75 0.44
N ARG A 8 -10.03 3.08 0.84
CA ARG A 8 -11.35 3.71 1.06
C ARG A 8 -11.79 4.67 -0.04
N ARG A 9 -11.57 4.28 -1.30
CA ARG A 9 -11.89 5.15 -2.44
C ARG A 9 -13.38 5.14 -2.70
N LYS A 10 -13.96 6.34 -2.77
CA LYS A 10 -15.39 6.55 -2.98
C LYS A 10 -15.68 6.64 -4.47
N LYS A 11 -16.66 5.84 -4.91
CA LYS A 11 -17.27 5.85 -6.23
C LYS A 11 -18.64 6.50 -6.16
N TYR A 12 -18.86 7.44 -7.05
CA TYR A 12 -20.10 8.17 -7.25
C TYR A 12 -20.69 7.73 -8.58
N TYR A 13 -21.97 7.38 -8.57
CA TYR A 13 -22.72 7.01 -9.76
C TYR A 13 -23.67 8.16 -10.06
N LEU A 14 -23.41 8.86 -11.16
CA LEU A 14 -24.13 10.06 -11.58
C LEU A 14 -24.98 9.72 -12.80
N LYS A 15 -26.21 10.23 -12.85
CA LYS A 15 -27.03 10.16 -14.06
C LYS A 15 -26.52 11.22 -15.06
N SER A 16 -26.29 10.80 -16.29
CA SER A 16 -25.91 11.61 -17.44
C SER A 16 -26.97 11.45 -18.54
N ILE A 17 -26.90 12.29 -19.57
CA ILE A 17 -27.79 12.24 -20.75
C ILE A 17 -27.72 10.87 -21.43
N ASP A 18 -26.52 10.26 -21.48
CA ASP A 18 -26.28 8.98 -22.15
C ASP A 18 -26.30 7.75 -21.22
N GLY A 19 -26.74 7.90 -19.96
CA GLY A 19 -26.85 6.78 -19.00
C GLY A 19 -26.22 7.08 -17.63
N VAL A 20 -25.54 6.11 -17.03
CA VAL A 20 -24.93 6.25 -15.68
C VAL A 20 -23.41 6.33 -15.79
N ALA A 21 -22.83 7.45 -15.37
CA ALA A 21 -21.39 7.64 -15.27
C ALA A 21 -20.88 7.27 -13.87
N CYS A 22 -19.76 6.57 -13.78
CA CYS A 22 -19.10 6.25 -12.51
C CYS A 22 -17.82 7.08 -12.35
N VAL A 23 -17.76 7.89 -11.30
CA VAL A 23 -16.59 8.73 -10.95
C VAL A 23 -15.96 8.22 -9.66
N GLU A 24 -14.66 7.93 -9.66
CA GLU A 24 -13.90 7.51 -8.48
C GLU A 24 -12.98 8.65 -8.02
N VAL A 25 -13.09 9.07 -6.75
CA VAL A 25 -12.22 10.11 -6.19
C VAL A 25 -11.07 9.46 -5.44
N VAL A 26 -9.84 9.82 -5.82
CA VAL A 26 -8.60 9.28 -5.23
C VAL A 26 -7.88 10.39 -4.47
N LYS A 27 -7.81 10.28 -3.13
CA LYS A 27 -7.13 11.24 -2.25
C LYS A 27 -5.96 10.59 -1.51
N PRO A 28 -4.76 10.49 -2.12
CA PRO A 28 -3.62 9.77 -1.54
C PRO A 28 -2.76 10.61 -0.58
N MET A 29 -2.89 11.94 -0.61
CA MET A 29 -2.07 12.88 0.18
C MET A 29 -2.82 13.33 1.43
N HIS A 30 -2.10 13.46 2.56
CA HIS A 30 -2.63 13.91 3.85
C HIS A 30 -3.88 13.14 4.31
N ASN A 31 -3.95 11.85 3.97
CA ASN A 31 -5.11 11.00 4.24
C ASN A 31 -4.67 9.72 4.94
N SER A 32 -4.93 9.66 6.25
CA SER A 32 -4.60 8.50 7.08
C SER A 32 -5.47 7.28 6.74
N GLU A 33 -6.75 7.46 6.39
CA GLU A 33 -7.65 6.39 5.98
C GLU A 33 -7.17 5.68 4.70
N PHE A 34 -6.68 6.47 3.73
CA PHE A 34 -6.07 5.96 2.50
C PHE A 34 -4.85 5.07 2.83
N CYS A 35 -4.01 5.55 3.75
CA CYS A 35 -2.80 4.86 4.17
C CYS A 35 -3.09 3.57 4.95
N HIS A 36 -4.01 3.64 5.91
CA HIS A 36 -4.50 2.49 6.69
C HIS A 36 -5.01 1.39 5.76
N SER A 37 -5.83 1.78 4.79
CA SER A 37 -6.52 0.86 3.89
C SER A 37 -5.70 0.45 2.67
N CYS A 38 -4.41 0.81 2.62
CA CYS A 38 -3.48 0.25 1.66
C CYS A 38 -3.24 -1.24 1.98
N THR A 39 -2.80 -2.06 1.02
CA THR A 39 -2.34 -3.44 1.28
C THR A 39 -1.15 -3.80 0.40
N ARG A 40 -0.55 -2.79 -0.26
CA ARG A 40 0.52 -2.98 -1.24
C ARG A 40 1.88 -3.07 -0.58
N LEU A 41 2.57 -4.18 -0.85
CA LEU A 41 4.00 -4.32 -0.64
C LEU A 41 4.73 -4.08 -1.98
N ARG A 42 5.94 -3.52 -1.93
CA ARG A 42 6.76 -3.22 -3.11
C ARG A 42 8.15 -3.83 -2.97
N VAL A 43 8.87 -3.92 -4.08
CA VAL A 43 10.28 -4.31 -4.12
C VAL A 43 11.07 -3.16 -4.73
N THR A 44 12.19 -2.78 -4.11
CA THR A 44 13.11 -1.77 -4.63
C THR A 44 14.02 -2.38 -5.70
N SER A 45 14.71 -1.54 -6.48
CA SER A 45 15.63 -2.00 -7.54
C SER A 45 16.82 -2.81 -7.00
N ASP A 46 17.24 -2.57 -5.77
CA ASP A 46 18.27 -3.34 -5.06
C ASP A 46 17.73 -4.61 -4.36
N GLY A 47 16.44 -4.90 -4.49
CA GLY A 47 15.83 -6.16 -4.04
C GLY A 47 15.35 -6.18 -2.59
N LYS A 48 15.10 -5.01 -1.99
CA LYS A 48 14.52 -4.89 -0.64
C LYS A 48 13.00 -4.79 -0.70
N LEU A 49 12.32 -5.39 0.27
CA LEU A 49 10.88 -5.24 0.48
C LEU A 49 10.60 -3.88 1.10
N LYS A 50 9.61 -3.18 0.53
CA LYS A 50 9.23 -1.82 0.87
C LYS A 50 7.74 -1.75 1.22
N PRO A 51 7.38 -1.55 2.51
CA PRO A 51 5.99 -1.60 2.97
C PRO A 51 5.17 -0.35 2.60
N CYS A 52 5.82 0.78 2.32
CA CYS A 52 5.16 2.03 1.93
C CYS A 52 5.95 2.71 0.82
N LEU A 53 5.26 3.32 -0.16
CA LEU A 53 5.91 4.02 -1.28
C LEU A 53 6.78 5.19 -0.82
N LEU A 54 6.29 5.96 0.16
CA LEU A 54 6.89 7.22 0.59
C LEU A 54 7.90 7.07 1.73
N ARG A 55 8.18 5.84 2.20
CA ARG A 55 9.07 5.60 3.34
C ARG A 55 10.24 4.71 2.96
N ASN A 56 11.44 5.09 3.40
CA ASN A 56 12.68 4.32 3.18
C ASN A 56 13.32 3.80 4.49
N GLY A 57 12.83 4.19 5.66
CA GLY A 57 13.43 3.81 6.96
C GLY A 57 13.11 2.39 7.45
N ASN A 58 12.23 1.65 6.77
CA ASN A 58 11.75 0.33 7.22
C ASN A 58 11.80 -0.73 6.11
N LEU A 59 12.85 -0.68 5.28
CA LEU A 59 13.11 -1.67 4.24
C LEU A 59 13.64 -2.97 4.84
N VAL A 60 13.28 -4.10 4.23
CA VAL A 60 13.78 -5.43 4.62
C VAL A 60 14.47 -6.06 3.43
N ASP A 61 15.71 -6.51 3.59
CA ASP A 61 16.42 -7.19 2.51
C ASP A 61 15.83 -8.59 2.26
N ALA A 62 15.35 -8.82 1.05
CA ALA A 62 14.87 -10.13 0.61
C ALA A 62 15.78 -10.75 -0.45
N VAL A 63 16.64 -9.96 -1.09
CA VAL A 63 17.48 -10.43 -2.19
C VAL A 63 18.50 -11.46 -1.72
N VAL A 64 18.94 -11.34 -0.47
CA VAL A 64 19.86 -12.27 0.21
C VAL A 64 19.30 -13.69 0.31
N HIS A 65 17.98 -13.86 0.38
CA HIS A 65 17.33 -15.17 0.46
C HIS A 65 17.06 -15.79 -0.92
N VAL A 66 17.11 -14.98 -1.98
CA VAL A 66 16.87 -15.40 -3.36
C VAL A 66 18.19 -15.71 -4.07
N ARG A 67 19.24 -14.90 -3.84
CA ARG A 67 20.56 -15.07 -4.44
C ARG A 67 21.37 -16.11 -3.66
N GLY A 68 21.83 -17.17 -4.31
CA GLY A 68 22.74 -18.18 -3.75
C GLY A 68 22.06 -19.52 -3.45
N ARG A 69 21.40 -19.65 -2.30
CA ARG A 69 20.62 -20.84 -1.92
C ARG A 69 19.19 -20.37 -1.70
N LYS A 70 18.23 -20.92 -2.45
CA LYS A 70 16.79 -20.59 -2.35
C LYS A 70 16.26 -20.84 -0.93
N ASP A 71 16.49 -19.89 -0.03
CA ASP A 71 16.09 -19.95 1.38
C ASP A 71 14.66 -19.46 1.51
N LEU A 72 13.72 -20.35 1.18
CA LEU A 72 12.29 -20.04 1.23
C LEU A 72 11.82 -19.66 2.63
N LYS A 73 12.40 -20.25 3.69
CA LYS A 73 12.03 -19.95 5.07
C LYS A 73 12.50 -18.55 5.48
N GLY A 74 13.73 -18.17 5.12
CA GLY A 74 14.21 -16.81 5.34
C GLY A 74 13.42 -15.77 4.56
N LEU A 75 13.08 -16.07 3.30
CA LEU A 75 12.23 -15.21 2.48
C LEU A 75 10.84 -15.04 3.11
N GLU A 76 10.21 -16.11 3.58
CA GLU A 76 8.93 -16.04 4.30
C GLU A 76 9.02 -15.16 5.55
N LYS A 77 10.09 -15.32 6.35
CA LYS A 77 10.35 -14.46 7.51
C LYS A 77 10.52 -12.99 7.11
N ALA A 78 11.21 -12.70 6.01
CA ALA A 78 11.36 -11.34 5.50
C ALA A 78 10.01 -10.71 5.12
N PHE A 79 9.13 -11.47 4.44
CA PHE A 79 7.76 -11.03 4.12
C PHE A 79 6.93 -10.77 5.38
N ARG A 80 6.97 -11.69 6.37
CA ARG A 80 6.26 -11.48 7.64
C ARG A 80 6.78 -10.25 8.37
N ARG A 81 8.10 -10.07 8.42
CA ARG A 81 8.74 -8.92 9.08
C ARG A 81 8.36 -7.59 8.42
N VAL A 82 8.40 -7.49 7.10
CA VAL A 82 8.08 -6.22 6.43
C VAL A 82 6.61 -5.82 6.61
N VAL A 83 5.70 -6.81 6.72
CA VAL A 83 4.29 -6.58 7.00
C VAL A 83 4.08 -6.04 8.41
N THR A 84 4.82 -6.52 9.42
CA THR A 84 4.71 -6.00 10.80
C THR A 84 5.30 -4.59 10.95
N LEU A 85 6.23 -4.21 10.08
CA LEU A 85 6.80 -2.85 10.04
C LEU A 85 5.91 -1.84 9.30
N ARG A 86 4.76 -2.27 8.78
CA ARG A 86 3.88 -1.42 8.02
C ARG A 86 3.06 -0.53 8.95
N GLU A 87 3.16 0.77 8.71
CA GLU A 87 2.32 1.78 9.35
C GLU A 87 1.90 2.85 8.32
N PRO A 88 0.83 3.61 8.59
CA PRO A 88 0.45 4.75 7.78
C PRO A 88 1.59 5.76 7.66
N TYR A 89 1.78 6.29 6.45
CA TYR A 89 2.70 7.41 6.26
C TYR A 89 2.08 8.70 6.80
N TRP A 90 0.88 9.03 6.33
CA TRP A 90 0.06 10.10 6.89
C TRP A 90 -0.63 9.59 8.15
N LYS A 91 -0.35 10.23 9.29
CA LYS A 91 -0.94 9.89 10.60
C LYS A 91 -2.16 10.76 10.89
N ASP A 92 -3.00 10.34 11.83
CA ASP A 92 -4.26 11.04 12.15
C ASP A 92 -4.03 12.47 12.67
N THR A 93 -2.88 12.75 13.28
CA THR A 93 -2.48 14.10 13.70
C THR A 93 -2.20 15.06 12.53
N GLU A 94 -2.02 14.52 11.32
CA GLU A 94 -1.69 15.26 10.10
C GLU A 94 -2.80 15.17 9.04
N ALA A 95 -3.89 14.44 9.33
CA ALA A 95 -5.04 14.31 8.46
C ALA A 95 -5.97 15.51 8.66
N LYS A 96 -6.32 16.19 7.56
CA LYS A 96 -7.30 17.29 7.53
C LYS A 96 -8.67 16.78 7.05
#